data_AF-A0A2H9QBM5-F1
#
_entry.id   AF-A0A2H9QBM5-F1
#
_cell.length_a   1.000
_cell.length_b   1.000
_cell.length_c   1.000
_cell.angle_alpha   90.00
_cell.angle_beta   90.00
_cell.angle_gamma   90.00
#
_symmetry.space_group_name_H-M   'P 1'
#
loop_
_entity.id
_entity.type
_entity.pdbx_description
1 polymer ?
#
loop_
_entity_poly.entity_id
_entity_poly.type
_entity_poly.pdbx_seq_one_letter_code
_entity_poly.pdbx_strand_id
1 'polypeptide(L)'
;MATQSSLVISLGGSMILSGGVNIKYLSDFCNILSKYKGVKFGIVAGGGRIAREYADAVRKLCHSEFEADEIAIMSTKQNAKLLISACNGKLNVFPEVINTFSKAKEV
;
A
#
# COMPACT_ATOMS: atom_id res chain seq x y z
N MET A 1 -22.68 9.28 21.07
CA MET A 1 -21.35 9.37 20.43
C MET A 1 -21.45 8.65 19.10
N ALA A 2 -21.19 9.31 17.98
CA ALA A 2 -21.17 8.65 16.69
C ALA A 2 -20.00 7.66 16.67
N THR A 3 -20.29 6.37 16.47
CA THR A 3 -19.29 5.32 16.34
C THR A 3 -18.46 5.59 15.08
N GLN A 4 -17.20 6.05 15.26
CA GLN A 4 -16.24 6.04 14.16
C GLN A 4 -16.10 4.60 13.69
N SER A 5 -16.41 4.36 12.42
CA SER A 5 -16.25 3.05 11.80
C SER A 5 -14.87 2.97 11.19
N SER A 6 -14.13 1.90 11.51
CA SER A 6 -12.82 1.63 10.92
C SER A 6 -12.97 0.57 9.84
N LEU A 7 -12.39 0.81 8.67
CA LEU A 7 -12.34 -0.16 7.58
C LEU A 7 -10.90 -0.42 7.16
N VAL A 8 -10.52 -1.69 7.10
CA VAL A 8 -9.22 -2.12 6.56
C VAL A 8 -9.41 -2.65 5.15
N ILE A 9 -8.64 -2.10 4.20
CA ILE A 9 -8.66 -2.47 2.79
C ILE A 9 -7.31 -3.09 2.44
N SER A 10 -7.32 -4.36 2.02
CA SER A 10 -6.17 -5.00 1.40
C SER A 10 -6.19 -4.73 -0.10
N LEU A 11 -5.29 -3.88 -0.58
CA LEU A 11 -5.21 -3.47 -1.97
C LEU A 11 -4.18 -4.31 -2.70
N GLY A 12 -4.64 -5.16 -3.63
CA GLY A 12 -3.77 -6.02 -4.42
C GLY A 12 -2.77 -5.21 -5.24
N GLY A 13 -1.47 -5.54 -5.14
CA GLY A 13 -0.42 -4.81 -5.84
C GLY A 13 -0.49 -4.89 -7.37
N SER A 14 -1.19 -5.89 -7.92
CA SER A 14 -1.50 -5.98 -9.36
C SER A 14 -2.50 -4.92 -9.83
N MET A 15 -3.33 -4.38 -8.94
CA MET A 15 -4.24 -3.28 -9.26
C MET A 15 -3.48 -1.95 -9.31
N ILE A 16 -2.46 -1.81 -8.46
CA ILE A 16 -1.53 -0.66 -8.46
C ILE A 16 -0.63 -0.71 -9.69
N LEU A 17 -0.13 -1.91 -10.04
CA LEU A 17 0.81 -2.17 -11.12
C LEU A 17 0.23 -3.18 -12.14
N SER A 18 -0.30 -2.66 -13.25
CA SER A 18 -0.85 -3.45 -14.36
C SER A 18 -0.18 -3.05 -15.68
N GLY A 19 0.99 -3.64 -15.95
CA GLY A 19 1.87 -3.21 -17.07
C GLY A 19 2.59 -1.88 -16.85
N GLY A 20 2.32 -1.22 -15.73
CA GLY A 20 2.84 0.07 -15.29
C GLY A 20 2.01 0.59 -14.12
N VAL A 21 2.32 1.77 -13.60
CA VAL A 21 1.52 2.40 -12.54
C VAL A 21 0.14 2.78 -13.08
N ASN A 22 -0.92 2.22 -12.48
CA ASN A 22 -2.30 2.52 -12.86
C ASN A 22 -2.81 3.80 -12.18
N ILE A 23 -2.38 4.96 -12.69
CA ILE A 23 -2.69 6.29 -12.12
C ILE A 23 -4.21 6.52 -12.02
N LYS A 24 -4.95 6.14 -13.06
CA LYS A 24 -6.42 6.29 -13.09
C LYS A 24 -7.08 5.52 -11.96
N TYR A 25 -6.71 4.25 -11.79
CA TYR A 25 -7.24 3.41 -10.71
C TYR A 25 -6.97 4.01 -9.33
N LEU A 26 -5.73 4.46 -9.06
CA LEU A 26 -5.37 5.05 -7.77
C LEU A 26 -6.15 6.34 -7.51
N SER A 27 -6.28 7.19 -8.53
CA SER A 27 -7.05 8.43 -8.45
C SER A 27 -8.52 8.16 -8.14
N ASP A 28 -9.14 7.22 -8.86
CA ASP A 28 -10.54 6.82 -8.70
C ASP A 28 -10.76 6.16 -7.34
N PHE A 29 -9.83 5.33 -6.89
CA PHE A 29 -9.85 4.69 -5.58
C PHE A 29 -9.88 5.74 -4.46
N CYS A 30 -8.95 6.70 -4.45
CA CYS A 30 -8.96 7.78 -3.45
C CYS A 30 -10.24 8.64 -3.55
N ASN A 31 -10.78 8.87 -4.76
CA ASN A 31 -12.05 9.60 -4.94
C ASN A 31 -13.27 8.84 -4.41
N ILE A 32 -13.23 7.50 -4.40
CA ILE A 32 -14.29 6.69 -3.78
C ILE A 32 -14.19 6.80 -2.26
N LEU A 33 -12.99 6.65 -1.69
CA LEU A 33 -12.79 6.72 -0.24
C LEU A 33 -13.20 8.08 0.34
N SER A 34 -12.93 9.18 -0.37
CA SER A 34 -13.27 10.53 0.10
C SER A 34 -14.79 10.78 0.25
N LYS A 35 -15.63 9.94 -0.35
CA LYS A 35 -17.10 10.01 -0.20
C LYS A 35 -17.59 9.50 1.16
N TYR A 36 -16.79 8.68 1.85
CA TYR A 36 -17.17 8.06 3.12
C TYR A 36 -16.65 8.87 4.31
N LYS A 37 -17.39 9.93 4.65
CA LYS A 37 -17.07 10.80 5.79
C LYS A 37 -17.26 10.06 7.12
N GLY A 38 -16.36 10.30 8.08
CA GLY A 38 -16.42 9.69 9.42
C GLY A 38 -15.91 8.24 9.50
N VAL A 39 -15.35 7.71 8.40
CA VAL A 39 -14.70 6.40 8.35
C VAL A 39 -13.19 6.58 8.42
N LYS A 40 -12.52 5.81 9.28
CA LYS A 40 -11.06 5.69 9.29
C LYS A 40 -10.64 4.51 8.41
N PHE A 41 -9.76 4.76 7.45
CA PHE A 41 -9.27 3.73 6.53
C PHE A 41 -7.86 3.29 6.90
N GLY A 42 -7.66 1.98 7.07
CA GLY A 42 -6.35 1.34 7.03
C GLY A 42 -6.16 0.70 5.66
N ILE A 43 -5.10 1.02 4.93
CA ILE A 43 -4.86 0.46 3.59
C ILE A 43 -3.55 -0.29 3.59
N VAL A 44 -3.60 -1.57 3.20
CA VAL A 44 -2.43 -2.43 3.05
C VAL A 44 -2.16 -2.61 1.56
N ALA A 45 -0.99 -2.17 1.09
CA ALA A 45 -0.61 -2.30 -0.31
C ALA A 45 0.14 -3.62 -0.56
N GLY A 46 -0.30 -4.40 -1.55
CA GLY A 46 0.44 -5.56 -2.03
C GLY A 46 1.63 -5.19 -2.91
N GLY A 47 2.53 -6.15 -3.13
CA GLY A 47 3.79 -5.91 -3.88
C GLY A 47 3.66 -5.99 -5.41
N GLY A 48 2.64 -6.68 -5.91
CA GLY A 48 2.36 -6.76 -7.34
C GLY A 48 3.44 -7.50 -8.14
N ARG A 49 3.56 -7.15 -9.43
CA ARG A 49 4.51 -7.79 -10.36
C ARG A 49 5.96 -7.53 -9.96
N ILE A 50 6.31 -6.30 -9.60
CA ILE A 50 7.68 -5.89 -9.25
C ILE A 50 8.20 -6.69 -8.05
N ALA A 51 7.38 -6.89 -7.01
CA ALA A 51 7.77 -7.71 -5.87
C ALA A 51 8.13 -9.15 -6.26
N ARG A 52 7.35 -9.77 -7.17
CA ARG A 52 7.64 -11.13 -7.65
C ARG A 52 8.91 -11.18 -8.48
N GLU A 53 9.08 -10.24 -9.40
CA GLU A 53 10.28 -10.17 -10.25
C GLU A 53 11.55 -9.99 -9.41
N TYR A 54 11.51 -9.12 -8.40
CA TYR A 54 12.67 -8.86 -7.54
C TYR A 54 12.94 -10.02 -6.59
N ALA A 55 11.92 -10.60 -5.98
CA ALA A 55 12.07 -11.79 -5.15
C ALA A 55 12.68 -12.95 -5.93
N ASP A 56 12.18 -13.23 -7.14
CA ASP A 56 12.69 -14.30 -7.99
C ASP A 56 14.13 -14.05 -8.45
N ALA A 57 14.50 -12.80 -8.71
CA ALA A 57 15.89 -12.43 -8.99
C ALA A 57 16.80 -12.70 -7.79
N VAL A 58 16.40 -12.28 -6.60
CA VAL A 58 17.19 -12.51 -5.38
C VAL A 58 17.30 -13.99 -5.03
N ARG A 59 16.23 -14.79 -5.19
CA ARG A 59 16.29 -16.25 -5.04
C ARG A 59 17.35 -16.89 -5.94
N LYS A 60 17.47 -16.40 -7.18
CA LYS A 60 18.44 -16.91 -8.16
C LYS A 60 19.87 -16.44 -7.88
N LEU A 61 20.04 -15.25 -7.32
CA LEU A 61 21.36 -14.65 -7.07
C LEU A 61 21.95 -15.07 -5.73
N CYS A 62 21.13 -15.06 -4.67
CA CYS A 62 21.58 -15.22 -3.29
C CYS A 62 21.14 -16.55 -2.66
N HIS A 63 20.28 -17.32 -3.33
CA HIS A 63 19.71 -18.57 -2.80
C HIS A 63 19.09 -18.42 -1.39
N SER A 64 18.55 -17.24 -1.09
CA SER A 64 17.99 -16.90 0.22
C SER A 64 16.55 -16.41 0.08
N GLU A 65 15.62 -17.11 0.74
CA GLU A 65 14.22 -16.68 0.85
C GLU A 65 14.08 -15.43 1.73
N PHE A 66 14.92 -15.30 2.76
CA PHE A 66 14.90 -14.12 3.63
C PHE A 66 15.16 -12.83 2.85
N GLU A 67 16.21 -12.84 2.03
CA GLU A 67 16.57 -11.69 1.18
C GLU A 67 15.49 -11.45 0.10
N ALA A 68 14.89 -12.53 -0.43
CA ALA A 68 13.81 -12.44 -1.41
C ALA A 68 12.54 -11.81 -0.83
N ASP A 69 12.21 -12.13 0.42
CA ASP A 69 11.10 -11.52 1.15
C ASP A 69 11.40 -10.06 1.49
N GLU A 70 12.62 -9.74 1.91
CA GLU A 70 13.01 -8.38 2.23
C GLU A 70 12.86 -7.44 1.02
N ILE A 71 13.37 -7.84 -0.15
CA ILE A 71 13.24 -7.04 -1.37
C ILE A 71 11.78 -6.95 -1.86
N ALA A 72 10.98 -8.02 -1.67
CA ALA A 72 9.55 -8.00 -1.98
C ALA A 72 8.79 -7.02 -1.09
N ILE A 73 9.11 -6.97 0.21
CA ILE A 73 8.56 -6.02 1.19
C ILE A 73 8.93 -4.59 0.82
N MET A 74 10.12 -4.32 0.28
CA MET A 74 10.45 -2.98 -0.21
C MET A 74 9.47 -2.52 -1.31
N SER A 75 9.05 -3.43 -2.20
CA SER A 75 8.08 -3.12 -3.24
C SER A 75 6.68 -2.83 -2.68
N THR A 76 6.25 -3.52 -1.61
CA THR A 76 4.97 -3.21 -0.93
C THR A 76 5.00 -1.81 -0.32
N LYS A 77 6.12 -1.43 0.31
CA LYS A 77 6.34 -0.10 0.90
C LYS A 77 6.35 0.99 -0.17
N GLN A 78 6.98 0.74 -1.32
CA GLN A 78 6.97 1.67 -2.45
C GLN A 78 5.54 1.93 -2.95
N ASN A 79 4.74 0.87 -3.10
CA ASN A 79 3.33 0.97 -3.48
C ASN A 79 2.50 1.71 -2.42
N ALA A 80 2.75 1.47 -1.13
CA ALA A 80 2.10 2.20 -0.05
C ALA A 80 2.45 3.70 -0.08
N LYS A 81 3.71 4.05 -0.34
CA LYS A 81 4.12 5.47 -0.47
C LYS A 81 3.47 6.13 -1.68
N LEU A 82 3.34 5.42 -2.79
CA LEU A 82 2.60 5.90 -3.96
C LEU A 82 1.12 6.17 -3.64
N LEU A 83 0.47 5.30 -2.86
CA LEU A 83 -0.91 5.52 -2.41
C LEU A 83 -1.04 6.77 -1.54
N ILE A 84 -0.09 7.01 -0.62
CA ILE A 84 -0.06 8.26 0.17
C ILE A 84 -0.05 9.47 -0.76
N SER A 85 0.83 9.47 -1.77
CA SER A 85 0.90 10.54 -2.76
C SER A 85 -0.39 10.69 -3.57
N ALA A 86 -1.02 9.58 -3.98
CA ALA A 86 -2.25 9.59 -4.77
C ALA A 86 -3.48 10.11 -4.01
N CYS A 87 -3.51 9.88 -2.70
CA CYS A 87 -4.59 10.33 -1.83
C CYS A 87 -4.33 11.72 -1.21
N ASN A 88 -3.12 12.25 -1.32
CA ASN A 88 -2.78 13.58 -0.84
C ASN A 88 -3.66 14.65 -1.53
N GLY A 89 -4.18 15.60 -0.75
CA GLY A 89 -5.13 16.62 -1.22
C GLY A 89 -6.57 16.12 -1.46
N LYS A 90 -6.84 14.81 -1.34
CA LYS A 90 -8.19 14.22 -1.44
C LYS A 90 -8.71 13.70 -0.11
N LEU A 91 -7.82 13.15 0.71
CA LEU A 91 -8.10 12.67 2.06
C LEU A 91 -7.11 13.28 3.05
N ASN A 92 -7.45 13.25 4.34
CA ASN A 92 -6.48 13.45 5.40
C ASN A 92 -5.68 12.16 5.57
N VAL A 93 -4.44 12.13 5.08
CA VAL A 93 -3.60 10.92 5.02
C VAL A 93 -2.40 11.09 5.95
N PHE A 94 -2.03 10.02 6.65
CA PHE A 94 -0.79 10.00 7.41
C PHE A 94 0.43 10.08 6.45
N PRO A 95 1.42 10.96 6.69
CA PRO A 95 2.44 11.30 5.69
C PRO A 95 3.48 10.18 5.42
N GLU A 96 3.54 9.18 6.29
CA GLU A 96 4.53 8.10 6.26
C GLU A 96 3.89 6.73 6.10
N VAL A 97 4.62 5.79 5.51
CA VAL A 97 4.22 4.38 5.50
C VAL A 97 4.41 3.82 6.91
N ILE A 98 3.34 3.28 7.48
CA ILE A 98 3.37 2.62 8.78
C ILE A 98 4.00 1.25 8.62
N ASN A 99 5.20 1.07 9.18
CA ASN A 99 6.00 -0.14 9.03
C ASN A 99 6.02 -1.04 10.28
N THR A 100 5.40 -0.61 11.38
CA THR A 100 5.39 -1.36 12.64
C THR A 100 4.03 -1.27 13.32
N PHE A 101 3.69 -2.31 14.09
CA PHE A 101 2.46 -2.32 14.89
C PHE A 101 2.44 -1.24 15.97
N SER A 102 3.59 -0.93 16.57
CA SER A 102 3.70 0.14 17.57
C SER A 102 3.31 1.48 16.98
N LYS A 103 3.86 1.82 15.80
CA LYS A 103 3.52 3.08 15.13
C LYS A 103 2.09 3.08 14.62
N ALA A 104 1.54 1.92 14.25
CA ALA A 104 0.13 1.80 13.87
C ALA A 104 -0.85 2.13 15.02
N LYS A 105 -0.45 1.95 16.29
CA LYS A 105 -1.28 2.32 17.45
C LYS A 105 -1.35 3.83 17.68
N GLU A 106 -0.42 4.59 17.13
CA GLU A 106 -0.31 6.04 17.32
C GLU A 106 -1.19 6.84 16.35
N VAL A 107 -1.85 6.17 15.39
CA VAL A 107 -2.60 6.75 14.25
C VAL A 107 -4.10 6.46 14.34
#